data_AF-A0A964JPP0-F1
#
_entry.id   AF-A0A964JPP0-F1
#
_cell.length_a   1.000
_cell.length_b   1.000
_cell.length_c   1.000
_cell.angle_alpha   90.00
_cell.angle_beta   90.00
_cell.angle_gamma   90.00
#
_symmetry.space_group_name_H-M   'P 1'
#
loop_
_entity.id
_entity.type
_entity.pdbx_description
1 polymer ?
#
loop_
_entity_poly.entity_id
_entity_poly.type
_entity_poly.pdbx_seq_one_letter_code
_entity_poly.pdbx_strand_id
1 'polypeptide(L)'
;MRRLALMMCLAAGPCVVTTFLPTGVAMAKGKAAADVLKGRIILAQRPFPTRFKSEAEMATFMKRTDMKGFKFGEGDKIPIEFMAFFAQPIAVTQLTGTVYDVTEGLEMKDTFPIYPGDRGTRVLASFMELRRETFEVERRYKFVITTGFRGTVLAETDFAIKE
;
A
#
# COMPACT_ATOMS: atom_id res chain seq x y z
N MET A 1 -16.41 69.44 43.34
CA MET A 1 -16.34 68.84 44.70
C MET A 1 -15.47 67.60 44.64
N ARG A 2 -14.19 67.71 45.04
CA ARG A 2 -13.57 66.95 46.16
C ARG A 2 -13.87 65.43 46.16
N ARG A 3 -12.86 64.62 45.85
CA ARG A 3 -12.11 63.83 46.86
C ARG A 3 -10.89 63.12 46.28
N LEU A 4 -9.75 63.49 46.85
CA LEU A 4 -8.48 62.77 46.90
C LEU A 4 -8.65 61.56 47.84
N ALA A 5 -8.15 60.38 47.49
CA ALA A 5 -7.78 59.35 48.46
C ALA A 5 -6.76 58.37 47.85
N LEU A 6 -5.50 58.64 48.19
CA LEU A 6 -4.34 57.78 48.18
C LEU A 6 -4.56 56.59 49.14
N MET A 7 -4.27 55.34 48.73
CA MET A 7 -3.73 54.35 49.68
C MET A 7 -3.05 53.19 48.95
N MET A 8 -1.72 53.13 49.10
CA MET A 8 -0.89 51.95 48.87
C MET A 8 -1.35 50.79 49.75
N CYS A 9 -1.31 49.56 49.24
CA CYS A 9 -0.99 48.42 50.07
C CYS A 9 -0.06 47.45 49.34
N LEU A 10 1.05 47.21 50.01
CA LEU A 10 2.20 46.36 49.72
C LEU A 10 1.82 44.90 50.00
N ALA A 11 2.22 43.92 49.17
CA ALA A 11 2.68 42.60 49.63
C ALA A 11 3.19 41.70 48.50
N ALA A 12 4.35 41.14 48.76
CA ALA A 12 5.13 40.22 47.94
C ALA A 12 4.49 38.83 47.76
N GLY A 13 4.81 38.19 46.63
CA GLY A 13 4.81 36.73 46.52
C GLY A 13 4.64 36.20 45.09
N PRO A 14 5.71 35.93 44.32
CA PRO A 14 5.57 35.09 43.14
C PRO A 14 5.46 33.63 43.59
N CYS A 15 4.23 33.13 43.72
CA CYS A 15 3.98 31.69 43.81
C CYS A 15 4.20 31.09 42.42
N VAL A 16 5.43 30.70 42.11
CA VAL A 16 5.76 29.96 40.88
C VAL A 16 5.21 28.54 41.06
N VAL A 17 3.97 28.34 40.62
CA VAL A 17 3.40 27.00 40.45
C VAL A 17 4.01 26.41 39.19
N THR A 18 5.12 25.70 39.33
CA THR A 18 5.73 24.92 38.26
C THR A 18 4.81 23.72 37.98
N THR A 19 3.84 23.90 37.08
CA THR A 19 3.08 22.80 36.50
C THR A 19 4.04 21.88 35.74
N PHE A 20 4.41 20.77 36.37
CA PHE A 20 4.99 19.61 35.70
C PHE A 20 3.94 19.06 34.73
N LEU A 21 3.99 19.51 33.48
CA LEU A 21 3.30 18.82 32.39
C LEU A 21 4.05 17.51 32.15
N PRO A 22 3.42 16.33 32.31
CA PRO A 22 4.02 15.12 31.80
C PRO A 22 4.08 15.28 30.28
N THR A 23 5.30 15.49 29.76
CA THR A 23 5.63 15.26 28.36
C THR A 23 5.40 13.79 28.08
N GLY A 24 4.15 13.43 27.82
CA GLY A 24 3.79 12.16 27.24
C GLY A 24 4.57 12.04 25.95
N VAL A 25 5.51 11.11 25.91
CA VAL A 25 6.20 10.72 24.69
C VAL A 25 5.11 10.19 23.77
N ALA A 26 4.61 11.04 22.87
CA ALA A 26 3.74 10.61 21.81
C ALA A 26 4.56 9.64 20.96
N MET A 27 4.41 8.34 21.24
CA MET A 27 4.94 7.27 20.41
C MET A 27 4.38 7.53 19.01
N ALA A 28 5.21 8.09 18.13
CA ALA A 28 4.83 8.35 16.75
C ALA A 28 4.33 7.02 16.18
N LYS A 29 3.03 6.94 15.90
CA LYS A 29 2.40 5.76 15.32
C LYS A 29 3.15 5.50 14.00
N GLY A 30 3.93 4.43 13.95
CA GLY A 30 4.77 4.11 12.80
C GLY A 30 3.94 4.10 11.52
N LYS A 31 4.54 4.51 10.40
CA LYS A 31 3.85 4.54 9.09
C LYS A 31 3.28 3.14 8.78
N ALA A 32 2.03 3.07 8.35
CA ALA A 32 1.44 1.81 7.93
C ALA A 32 2.17 1.26 6.70
N ALA A 33 2.15 -0.05 6.46
CA ALA A 33 2.77 -0.65 5.29
C ALA A 33 2.19 -0.07 3.99
N ALA A 34 0.89 0.21 3.98
CA ALA A 34 0.19 0.89 2.89
C ALA A 34 0.70 2.32 2.63
N ASP A 35 1.27 3.02 3.61
CA ASP A 35 1.87 4.33 3.39
C ASP A 35 3.25 4.22 2.72
N VAL A 36 3.97 3.14 3.02
CA VAL A 36 5.31 2.87 2.48
C VAL A 36 5.25 2.27 1.07
N LEU A 37 4.21 1.48 0.78
CA LEU A 37 4.07 0.71 -0.45
C LEU A 37 2.97 1.21 -1.39
N LYS A 38 2.29 2.32 -1.06
CA LYS A 38 1.21 2.89 -1.89
C LYS A 38 1.57 2.93 -3.38
N GLY A 39 0.62 2.54 -4.22
CA GLY A 39 0.76 2.49 -5.68
C GLY A 39 1.48 1.26 -6.20
N ARG A 40 1.92 0.33 -5.35
CA ARG A 40 2.65 -0.87 -5.78
C ARG A 40 1.81 -2.12 -5.72
N ILE A 41 2.07 -3.01 -6.67
CA ILE A 41 1.67 -4.42 -6.60
C ILE A 41 2.92 -5.27 -6.34
N ILE A 42 2.86 -6.07 -5.28
CA ILE A 42 3.92 -7.00 -4.86
C ILE A 42 3.52 -8.38 -5.36
N LEU A 43 4.41 -9.06 -6.08
CA LEU A 43 4.13 -10.38 -6.65
C LEU A 43 4.93 -11.47 -5.94
N ALA A 44 4.35 -12.67 -5.84
CA ALA A 44 5.00 -13.85 -5.27
C ALA A 44 4.44 -15.14 -5.90
N GLN A 45 5.24 -16.21 -5.91
CA GLN A 45 4.76 -17.57 -6.26
C GLN A 45 4.25 -18.36 -5.05
N ARG A 46 4.39 -17.81 -3.85
CA ARG A 46 3.94 -18.43 -2.60
C ARG A 46 2.95 -17.53 -1.89
N PRO A 47 1.96 -18.09 -1.17
CA PRO A 47 1.02 -17.31 -0.38
C PRO A 47 1.73 -16.36 0.60
N PHE A 48 1.20 -15.15 0.72
CA PHE A 48 1.68 -14.18 1.71
C PHE A 48 1.31 -14.64 3.13
N PRO A 49 2.14 -14.34 4.15
CA PRO A 49 1.76 -14.54 5.54
C PRO A 49 0.46 -13.81 5.89
N THR A 50 -0.41 -14.45 6.66
CA THR A 50 -1.69 -13.87 7.09
C THR A 50 -1.54 -12.85 8.21
N ARG A 51 -0.38 -12.81 8.88
CA ARG A 51 -0.08 -11.92 10.00
C ARG A 51 1.38 -11.51 9.99
N PHE A 52 1.64 -10.28 10.41
CA PHE A 52 2.97 -9.73 10.68
C PHE A 52 3.01 -9.19 12.10
N LYS A 53 4.19 -9.15 12.74
CA LYS A 53 4.31 -8.59 14.09
C LYS A 53 4.18 -7.08 14.09
N SER A 54 4.49 -6.43 12.96
CA SER A 54 4.34 -5.00 12.75
C SER A 54 4.19 -4.60 11.28
N GLU A 55 3.68 -3.39 11.05
CA GLU A 55 3.60 -2.76 9.73
C GLU A 55 4.98 -2.59 9.06
N ALA A 56 6.01 -2.28 9.85
CA ALA A 56 7.38 -2.12 9.34
C ALA A 56 7.98 -3.46 8.87
N GLU A 57 7.72 -4.54 9.62
CA GLU A 57 8.12 -5.89 9.23
C GLU A 57 7.39 -6.32 7.95
N MET A 58 6.08 -6.07 7.85
CA MET A 58 5.30 -6.32 6.64
C MET A 58 5.92 -5.57 5.45
N ALA A 59 6.14 -4.26 5.56
CA ALA A 59 6.70 -3.48 4.46
C ALA A 59 8.07 -3.99 4.02
N THR A 60 8.91 -4.40 4.97
CA THR A 60 10.24 -4.96 4.69
C THR A 60 10.15 -6.33 4.01
N PHE A 61 9.28 -7.21 4.50
CA PHE A 61 9.02 -8.51 3.90
C PHE A 61 8.55 -8.34 2.45
N MET A 62 7.56 -7.48 2.22
CA MET A 62 6.99 -7.24 0.90
C MET A 62 8.03 -6.74 -0.11
N LYS A 63 8.89 -5.79 0.28
CA LYS A 63 9.97 -5.29 -0.59
C LYS A 63 10.96 -6.39 -0.98
N ARG A 64 11.22 -7.33 -0.07
CA ARG A 64 12.15 -8.45 -0.31
C ARG A 64 11.53 -9.55 -1.17
N THR A 65 10.24 -9.80 -0.98
CA THR A 65 9.51 -10.90 -1.64
C THR A 65 8.99 -10.52 -3.03
N ASP A 66 8.93 -9.23 -3.36
CA ASP A 66 8.45 -8.72 -4.66
C ASP A 66 9.22 -9.32 -5.86
N MET A 67 8.63 -10.35 -6.47
CA MET A 67 9.21 -11.06 -7.61
C MET A 67 9.01 -10.24 -8.89
N LYS A 68 10.11 -10.07 -9.64
CA LYS A 68 10.13 -9.39 -10.95
C LYS A 68 10.37 -10.32 -12.13
N GLY A 69 10.59 -11.60 -11.86
CA GLY A 69 10.88 -12.61 -12.87
C GLY A 69 10.16 -13.90 -12.53
N PHE A 70 9.49 -14.47 -13.53
CA PHE A 70 8.80 -15.75 -13.44
C PHE A 70 9.29 -16.67 -14.55
N LYS A 71 9.18 -17.98 -14.33
CA LYS A 71 9.49 -19.00 -15.32
C LYS A 71 8.35 -20.00 -15.33
N PHE A 72 7.99 -20.46 -16.52
CA PHE A 72 7.11 -21.62 -16.61
C PHE A 72 7.92 -22.85 -16.20
N GLY A 73 7.36 -23.68 -15.32
CA GLY A 73 7.93 -24.99 -15.01
C GLY A 73 7.60 -26.01 -16.10
N GLU A 74 7.49 -27.27 -15.69
CA GLU A 74 7.05 -28.37 -16.58
C GLU A 74 5.58 -28.22 -17.03
N GLY A 75 4.79 -27.39 -16.35
CA GLY A 75 3.42 -27.07 -16.73
C GLY A 75 3.28 -25.76 -17.52
N ASP A 76 2.06 -25.50 -17.99
CA ASP A 76 1.72 -24.31 -18.79
C ASP A 76 1.16 -23.15 -17.99
N LYS A 77 1.30 -23.21 -16.66
CA LYS A 77 0.69 -22.26 -15.73
C LYS A 77 1.67 -21.80 -14.68
N ILE A 78 1.62 -20.51 -14.36
CA ILE A 78 2.34 -19.90 -13.24
C ILE A 78 1.29 -19.28 -12.31
N PRO A 79 1.03 -19.88 -11.14
CA PRO A 79 0.23 -19.22 -10.11
C PRO A 79 1.03 -18.05 -9.54
N ILE A 80 0.41 -16.87 -9.52
CA ILE A 80 0.98 -15.66 -8.95
C ILE A 80 0.02 -15.13 -7.89
N GLU A 81 0.50 -15.11 -6.67
CA GLU A 81 -0.09 -14.37 -5.57
C GLU A 81 0.33 -12.91 -5.70
N PHE A 82 -0.59 -11.98 -5.49
CA PHE A 82 -0.27 -10.57 -5.48
C PHE A 82 -0.90 -9.84 -4.31
N MET A 83 -0.19 -8.81 -3.84
CA MET A 83 -0.66 -7.88 -2.84
C MET A 83 -0.51 -6.45 -3.35
N ALA A 84 -1.63 -5.76 -3.51
CA ALA A 84 -1.69 -4.38 -3.98
C ALA A 84 -1.90 -3.42 -2.81
N PHE A 85 -1.16 -2.32 -2.81
CA PHE A 85 -1.19 -1.30 -1.76
C PHE A 85 -1.68 0.02 -2.35
N PHE A 86 -2.78 0.55 -1.80
CA PHE A 86 -3.44 1.73 -2.32
C PHE A 86 -3.15 2.97 -1.46
N ALA A 87 -3.05 4.12 -2.12
CA ALA A 87 -2.86 5.39 -1.44
C ALA A 87 -4.08 5.78 -0.59
N GLN A 88 -5.27 5.40 -1.03
CA GLN A 88 -6.55 5.68 -0.37
C GLN A 88 -7.35 4.39 -0.18
N PRO A 89 -8.25 4.34 0.83
CA PRO A 89 -9.17 3.22 1.02
C PRO A 89 -9.99 2.89 -0.24
N ILE A 90 -10.18 1.61 -0.53
CA ILE A 90 -10.99 1.16 -1.66
C ILE A 90 -12.47 1.39 -1.33
N ALA A 91 -13.14 2.25 -2.10
CA ALA A 91 -14.56 2.54 -1.94
C ALA A 91 -15.49 1.71 -2.84
N VAL A 92 -14.92 1.05 -3.86
CA VAL A 92 -15.65 0.30 -4.88
C VAL A 92 -15.75 -1.19 -4.56
N THR A 93 -16.75 -1.86 -5.10
CA THR A 93 -16.95 -3.32 -4.98
C THR A 93 -16.18 -4.13 -6.00
N GLN A 94 -15.73 -3.48 -7.08
CA GLN A 94 -15.05 -4.12 -8.18
C GLN A 94 -13.91 -3.23 -8.66
N LEU A 95 -12.75 -3.84 -8.81
CA LEU A 95 -11.58 -3.30 -9.47
C LEU A 95 -11.33 -4.10 -10.75
N THR A 96 -10.50 -3.56 -11.64
CA THR A 96 -10.08 -4.24 -12.86
C THR A 96 -8.58 -4.45 -12.82
N GLY A 97 -8.16 -5.70 -12.86
CA GLY A 97 -6.78 -6.09 -13.14
C GLY A 97 -6.57 -6.10 -14.64
N THR A 98 -5.45 -5.57 -15.13
CA THR A 98 -5.10 -5.63 -16.55
C THR A 98 -3.61 -5.86 -16.71
N VAL A 99 -3.25 -6.85 -17.50
CA VAL A 99 -1.85 -7.17 -17.80
C VAL A 99 -1.57 -6.78 -19.25
N TYR A 100 -0.55 -5.96 -19.44
CA TYR A 100 -0.05 -5.54 -20.73
C TYR A 100 1.31 -6.17 -21.02
N ASP A 101 1.56 -6.58 -22.25
CA ASP A 101 2.92 -6.76 -22.77
C ASP A 101 3.49 -5.37 -23.08
N VAL A 102 4.65 -5.10 -22.48
CA VAL A 102 5.41 -3.84 -22.60
C VAL A 102 6.78 -4.04 -23.26
N THR A 103 6.96 -5.16 -23.98
CA THR A 103 8.22 -5.52 -24.63
C THR A 103 8.49 -4.63 -25.84
N GLU A 104 7.53 -4.54 -26.75
CA GLU A 104 7.63 -3.82 -28.04
C GLU A 104 6.58 -2.71 -28.20
N GLY A 105 5.63 -2.63 -27.29
CA GLY A 105 4.50 -1.70 -27.37
C GLY A 105 3.68 -1.75 -26.09
N LEU A 106 2.42 -1.34 -26.15
CA LEU A 106 1.47 -1.53 -25.05
C LEU A 106 0.31 -2.39 -25.55
N GLU A 107 0.47 -3.71 -25.47
CA GLU A 107 -0.54 -4.67 -25.92
C GLU A 107 -1.26 -5.27 -24.70
N MET A 108 -2.58 -5.22 -24.66
CA MET A 108 -3.34 -5.84 -23.57
C MET A 108 -3.41 -7.35 -23.77
N LYS A 109 -2.85 -8.13 -22.83
CA LYS A 109 -2.85 -9.60 -22.88
C LYS A 109 -3.97 -10.22 -22.06
N ASP A 110 -4.32 -9.62 -20.92
CA ASP A 110 -5.39 -10.13 -20.07
C ASP A 110 -6.09 -9.01 -19.29
N THR A 111 -7.37 -9.22 -18.97
CA THR A 111 -8.18 -8.33 -18.14
C THR A 111 -9.19 -9.13 -17.34
N PHE A 112 -9.27 -8.87 -16.03
CA PHE A 112 -10.13 -9.62 -15.13
C PHE A 112 -10.70 -8.75 -14.00
N PRO A 113 -11.92 -9.05 -13.52
CA PRO A 113 -12.48 -8.37 -12.37
C PRO A 113 -11.81 -8.84 -11.08
N ILE A 114 -11.58 -7.91 -10.15
CA ILE A 114 -11.13 -8.22 -8.80
C ILE A 114 -12.16 -7.68 -7.82
N TYR A 115 -12.64 -8.54 -6.92
CA TYR A 115 -13.62 -8.19 -5.90
C TYR A 115 -12.93 -8.10 -4.53
N PRO A 116 -12.71 -6.89 -3.99
CA PRO A 116 -12.15 -6.74 -2.65
C PRO A 116 -13.06 -7.37 -1.60
N GLY A 117 -12.48 -8.12 -0.66
CA GLY A 117 -13.25 -8.74 0.44
C GLY A 117 -13.90 -7.71 1.36
N ASP A 118 -13.20 -6.61 1.65
CA ASP A 118 -13.66 -5.53 2.52
C ASP A 118 -13.55 -4.17 1.84
N ARG A 119 -14.62 -3.36 1.97
CA ARG A 119 -14.54 -1.93 1.62
C ARG A 119 -13.76 -1.18 2.70
N GLY A 120 -13.05 -0.12 2.30
CA GLY A 120 -12.29 0.71 3.24
C GLY A 120 -10.89 0.19 3.58
N THR A 121 -10.49 -0.98 3.05
CA THR A 121 -9.09 -1.43 3.13
C THR A 121 -8.21 -0.65 2.15
N ARG A 122 -6.92 -0.53 2.47
CA ARG A 122 -5.87 -0.02 1.57
C ARG A 122 -4.97 -1.12 1.03
N VAL A 123 -5.25 -2.37 1.37
CA VAL A 123 -4.46 -3.53 0.96
C VAL A 123 -5.41 -4.57 0.38
N LEU A 124 -5.07 -5.08 -0.79
CA LEU A 124 -5.78 -6.15 -1.48
C LEU A 124 -4.81 -7.30 -1.69
N ALA A 125 -5.17 -8.48 -1.18
CA ALA A 125 -4.48 -9.73 -1.48
C ALA A 125 -5.37 -10.56 -2.42
N SER A 126 -4.80 -11.08 -3.49
CA SER A 126 -5.50 -11.93 -4.45
C SER A 126 -4.50 -12.73 -5.27
N PHE A 127 -4.99 -13.51 -6.23
CA PHE A 127 -4.18 -14.36 -7.08
C PHE A 127 -4.56 -14.18 -8.55
N MET A 128 -3.61 -14.47 -9.43
CA MET A 128 -3.82 -14.62 -10.87
C MET A 128 -3.03 -15.82 -11.38
N GLU A 129 -3.42 -16.35 -12.54
CA GLU A 129 -2.73 -17.47 -13.17
C GLU A 129 -2.25 -17.02 -14.55
N LEU A 130 -0.93 -17.02 -14.76
CA LEU A 130 -0.38 -16.78 -16.10
C LEU A 130 -0.38 -18.10 -16.87
N ARG A 131 -0.91 -18.08 -18.09
CA ARG A 131 -0.96 -19.24 -18.98
C ARG A 131 0.00 -19.05 -20.16
N ARG A 132 0.73 -20.10 -20.52
CA ARG A 132 1.71 -20.07 -21.62
C ARG A 132 1.09 -19.68 -22.97
N GLU A 133 -0.19 -20.01 -23.18
CA GLU A 133 -0.95 -19.66 -24.39
C GLU A 133 -1.22 -18.15 -24.54
N THR A 134 -1.20 -17.40 -23.42
CA THR A 134 -1.47 -15.95 -23.38
C THR A 134 -0.20 -15.14 -23.16
N PHE A 135 0.73 -15.68 -22.36
CA PHE A 135 1.94 -15.00 -21.95
C PHE A 135 3.18 -15.72 -22.49
N GLU A 136 3.81 -15.09 -23.48
CA GLU A 136 5.06 -15.52 -24.08
C GLU A 136 6.25 -15.36 -23.10
N VAL A 137 7.25 -16.23 -23.26
CA VAL A 137 8.55 -16.15 -22.57
C VAL A 137 9.42 -15.05 -23.17
N GLU A 138 10.45 -14.63 -22.42
CA GLU A 138 11.37 -13.53 -22.80
C GLU A 138 10.66 -12.19 -23.09
N ARG A 139 9.49 -11.99 -22.48
CA ARG A 139 8.69 -10.76 -22.54
C ARG A 139 8.66 -10.04 -21.20
N ARG A 140 8.43 -8.73 -21.26
CA ARG A 140 8.15 -7.86 -20.11
C ARG A 140 6.69 -7.50 -20.09
N TYR A 141 6.10 -7.56 -18.91
CA TYR A 141 4.69 -7.29 -18.67
C TYR A 141 4.52 -6.21 -17.61
N LYS A 142 3.44 -5.44 -17.76
CA LYS A 142 2.95 -4.48 -16.77
C LYS A 142 1.59 -4.91 -16.29
N PHE A 143 1.46 -5.12 -14.98
CA PHE A 143 0.19 -5.38 -14.34
C PHE A 143 -0.30 -4.11 -13.63
N VAL A 144 -1.51 -3.68 -13.95
CA VAL A 144 -2.16 -2.52 -13.34
C VAL A 144 -3.49 -2.92 -12.71
N ILE A 145 -3.85 -2.23 -11.63
CA ILE A 145 -5.17 -2.30 -11.03
C ILE A 145 -5.82 -0.93 -11.10
N THR A 146 -7.05 -0.89 -11.63
CA THR A 146 -7.80 0.32 -11.91
C THR A 146 -9.21 0.29 -11.33
N THR A 147 -9.83 1.46 -11.19
CA THR A 147 -11.27 1.61 -10.88
C THR A 147 -12.12 1.39 -12.13
N GLY A 148 -12.33 0.14 -12.53
CA GLY A 148 -13.08 -0.22 -13.74
C GLY A 148 -12.26 -0.14 -15.04
N PHE A 149 -12.89 -0.46 -16.18
CA PHE A 149 -12.20 -0.49 -17.48
C PHE A 149 -11.72 0.90 -17.90
N ARG A 150 -10.40 1.06 -18.09
CA ARG A 150 -9.71 2.36 -18.34
C ARG A 150 -9.86 3.39 -17.21
N GLY A 151 -10.13 2.94 -15.99
CA GLY A 151 -10.19 3.81 -14.82
C GLY A 151 -8.82 4.32 -14.37
N THR A 152 -8.81 5.08 -13.28
CA THR A 152 -7.57 5.57 -12.66
C THR A 152 -6.72 4.40 -12.16
N VAL A 153 -5.43 4.39 -12.50
CA VAL A 153 -4.45 3.42 -11.97
C VAL A 153 -4.28 3.66 -10.48
N LEU A 154 -4.57 2.63 -9.68
CA LEU A 154 -4.46 2.67 -8.24
C LEU A 154 -3.15 2.04 -7.74
N ALA A 155 -2.70 1.00 -8.45
CA ALA A 155 -1.45 0.32 -8.18
C ALA A 155 -0.96 -0.35 -9.47
N GLU A 156 0.36 -0.47 -9.61
CA GLU A 156 0.98 -1.14 -10.75
C GLU A 156 2.28 -1.85 -10.36
N THR A 157 2.74 -2.73 -11.25
CA THR A 157 4.03 -3.40 -11.16
C THR A 157 4.46 -3.90 -12.53
N ASP A 158 5.77 -3.96 -12.75
CA ASP A 158 6.36 -4.60 -13.92
C ASP A 158 6.96 -5.96 -13.52
N PHE A 159 6.88 -6.93 -14.42
CA PHE A 159 7.53 -8.23 -14.27
C PHE A 159 7.97 -8.78 -15.63
N ALA A 160 8.79 -9.82 -15.63
CA ALA A 160 9.21 -10.51 -16.84
C ALA A 160 8.93 -12.01 -16.72
N ILE A 161 8.66 -12.65 -17.85
CA ILE A 161 8.70 -14.10 -17.96
C ILE A 161 10.00 -14.45 -18.66
N LYS A 162 10.76 -15.37 -18.07
CA LYS A 162 12.03 -15.87 -18.60
C LYS A 162 11.92 -17.36 -18.89
N GLU A 163 12.79 -17.84 -19.76
CA GLU A 163 13.04 -19.27 -19.96
C GLU A 163 13.63 -19.93 -18.70
#